data_AF-A0A0C9YSX1-F1
#
_entry.id   AF-A0A0C9YSX1-F1
#
_cell.length_a   1.000
_cell.length_b   1.000
_cell.length_c   1.000
_cell.angle_alpha   90.00
_cell.angle_beta   90.00
_cell.angle_gamma   90.00
#
_symmetry.space_group_name_H-M   'P 1'
#
loop_
_entity.id
_entity.type
_entity.pdbx_description
1 polymer ?
#
loop_
_entity_poly.entity_id
_entity_poly.type
_entity_poly.pdbx_seq_one_letter_code
_entity_poly.pdbx_strand_id
1 'polypeptide(L)'
;ELSRLLTLCGIDFDPVDCRIICFPHVLNICSGHVTDEYTAVDFASISKAWVDALDGNKVINKDAYIEALQHDPIALGHDIVRAVRASSLRREAFTDILKTGNDKGWFVDEGNNPVTLPVVELLRDVRTHWDSVYCMINRLRTLKQALDYFFLAAPHRDIADKQLDDMDWQVLQDMEVVLEV
;
A
#
# COMPACT_ATOMS: atom_id res chain seq x y z
N GLU A 1 9.17 5.71 -36.38
CA GLU A 1 9.67 7.10 -36.44
C GLU A 1 11.02 7.28 -35.75
N LEU A 2 11.17 6.94 -34.46
CA LEU A 2 12.46 7.06 -33.76
C LEU A 2 13.61 6.28 -34.42
N SER A 3 13.39 5.00 -34.78
CA SER A 3 14.39 4.19 -35.51
C SER A 3 14.85 4.89 -36.79
N ARG A 4 13.91 5.39 -37.61
CA ARG A 4 14.20 6.15 -38.84
C ARG A 4 15.05 7.41 -38.57
N LEU A 5 14.75 8.16 -37.51
CA LEU A 5 15.49 9.37 -37.13
C LEU A 5 16.92 9.05 -36.66
N LEU A 6 17.11 7.95 -35.93
CA LEU A 6 18.41 7.48 -35.46
C LEU A 6 19.27 6.95 -36.62
N THR A 7 18.68 6.23 -37.57
CA THR A 7 19.38 5.78 -38.78
C THR A 7 19.88 6.95 -39.62
N LEU A 8 19.10 8.04 -39.73
CA LEU A 8 19.53 9.27 -40.42
C LEU A 8 20.75 9.94 -39.76
N CYS A 9 20.97 9.67 -38.47
CA CYS A 9 22.14 10.14 -37.72
C CYS A 9 23.32 9.14 -37.76
N GLY A 10 23.22 8.05 -38.54
CA GLY A 10 24.24 6.99 -38.59
C GLY A 10 24.25 6.07 -37.37
N ILE A 11 23.18 6.09 -36.56
CA ILE A 11 23.03 5.23 -35.39
C ILE A 11 22.20 4.02 -35.80
N ASP A 12 22.78 2.83 -35.69
CA ASP A 12 22.04 1.58 -35.86
C ASP A 12 21.13 1.37 -34.64
N PHE A 13 19.83 1.22 -34.89
CA PHE A 13 18.81 1.14 -33.85
C PHE A 13 17.74 0.12 -34.24
N ASP A 14 17.81 -1.05 -33.61
CA ASP A 14 16.77 -2.06 -33.67
C ASP A 14 15.74 -1.80 -32.55
N PRO A 15 14.47 -1.51 -32.85
CA PRO A 15 13.47 -1.25 -31.83
C PRO A 15 13.12 -2.47 -30.94
N VAL A 16 13.45 -3.69 -31.36
CA VAL A 16 13.26 -4.93 -30.60
C VAL A 16 14.40 -5.14 -29.62
N ASP A 17 15.64 -4.97 -30.07
CA ASP A 17 16.87 -5.20 -29.29
C ASP A 17 17.35 -3.95 -28.51
N CYS A 18 16.98 -2.75 -28.96
CA CYS A 18 17.34 -1.46 -28.36
C CYS A 18 16.10 -0.75 -27.80
N ARG A 19 15.31 -1.40 -26.95
CA ARG A 19 14.18 -0.75 -26.29
C ARG A 19 14.68 0.40 -25.40
N ILE A 20 14.41 1.63 -25.82
CA ILE A 20 14.60 2.80 -24.96
C ILE A 20 13.43 2.85 -23.99
N ILE A 21 13.72 2.49 -22.74
CA ILE A 21 12.74 2.53 -21.67
C ILE A 21 12.76 3.94 -21.06
N CYS A 22 11.59 4.57 -20.91
CA CYS A 22 11.53 5.84 -20.21
C CYS A 22 11.79 5.63 -18.71
N PHE A 23 12.39 6.62 -18.06
CA PHE A 23 12.68 6.54 -16.62
C PHE A 23 11.44 6.14 -15.77
N PRO A 24 10.24 6.71 -16.00
CA PRO A 24 9.03 6.26 -15.28
C PRO A 24 8.67 4.78 -15.48
N HIS A 25 8.98 4.20 -16.64
CA HIS A 25 8.74 2.78 -16.88
C HIS A 25 9.74 1.90 -16.14
N VAL A 26 10.99 2.35 -16.00
CA VAL A 26 11.97 1.67 -15.13
C VAL A 26 11.49 1.69 -13.68
N LEU A 27 11.02 2.85 -13.19
CA LEU A 27 10.46 2.95 -11.84
C LEU A 27 9.26 2.02 -11.65
N ASN A 28 8.33 1.95 -12.60
CA ASN A 28 7.18 1.04 -12.55
C ASN A 28 7.60 -0.44 -12.48
N ILE A 29 8.66 -0.81 -13.20
CA ILE A 29 9.20 -2.18 -13.16
C ILE A 29 9.83 -2.43 -11.78
N CYS A 30 10.68 -1.52 -11.30
CA CYS A 30 11.34 -1.67 -10.02
C CYS A 30 10.35 -1.75 -8.86
N SER A 31 9.35 -0.87 -8.79
CA SER A 31 8.32 -0.91 -7.75
C SER A 31 7.53 -2.21 -7.81
N GLY A 32 7.16 -2.67 -9.01
CA GLY A 32 6.51 -3.98 -9.21
C GLY A 32 7.34 -5.15 -8.70
N HIS A 33 8.65 -5.19 -9.00
CA HIS A 33 9.53 -6.25 -8.48
C HIS A 33 9.62 -6.24 -6.95
N VAL A 34 9.73 -5.05 -6.33
CA VAL A 34 9.74 -4.94 -4.86
C VAL A 34 8.45 -5.49 -4.27
N THR A 35 7.30 -5.11 -4.82
CA THR A 35 5.99 -5.56 -4.31
C THR A 35 5.66 -7.02 -4.63
N ASP A 36 6.25 -7.60 -5.67
CA ASP A 36 6.04 -9.01 -6.03
C ASP A 36 6.98 -9.95 -5.26
N GLU A 37 8.22 -9.52 -4.98
CA GLU A 37 9.25 -10.40 -4.40
C GLU A 37 9.31 -10.34 -2.88
N TYR A 38 8.86 -9.27 -2.23
CA TYR A 38 9.03 -9.10 -0.78
C TYR A 38 8.38 -10.21 0.06
N THR A 39 7.34 -10.87 -0.44
CA THR A 39 6.66 -11.99 0.24
C THR A 39 7.35 -13.33 -0.01
N ALA A 40 8.12 -13.45 -1.10
CA ALA A 40 8.77 -14.69 -1.53
C ALA A 40 10.21 -14.84 -1.00
N VAL A 41 10.79 -13.77 -0.46
CA VAL A 41 12.16 -13.77 0.07
C VAL A 41 12.23 -14.60 1.36
N ASP A 42 13.23 -15.48 1.45
CA ASP A 42 13.55 -16.18 2.70
C ASP A 42 14.29 -15.24 3.67
N PHE A 43 13.53 -14.66 4.59
CA PHE A 43 14.06 -13.80 5.64
C PHE A 43 14.76 -14.59 6.78
N ALA A 44 14.85 -15.92 6.75
CA ALA A 44 15.50 -16.69 7.82
C ALA A 44 16.98 -16.33 8.00
N SER A 45 17.65 -15.91 6.92
CA SER A 45 19.03 -15.41 6.98
C SER A 45 19.12 -13.97 7.53
N ILE A 46 18.12 -13.13 7.20
CA ILE A 46 18.03 -11.73 7.62
C ILE A 46 17.67 -11.63 9.10
N SER A 47 16.75 -12.46 9.60
CA SER A 47 16.38 -12.54 11.02
C SER A 47 17.60 -12.75 11.92
N LYS A 48 18.55 -13.58 11.48
CA LYS A 48 19.81 -13.86 12.21
C LYS A 48 20.82 -12.70 12.14
N ALA A 49 20.78 -11.90 11.08
CA ALA A 49 21.70 -10.79 10.84
C ALA A 49 21.14 -9.43 11.29
N TRP A 50 19.86 -9.35 11.64
CA TRP A 50 19.20 -8.16 12.19
C TRP A 50 19.78 -7.79 13.55
N VAL A 51 20.76 -6.88 13.52
CA VAL A 51 21.22 -6.10 14.66
C VAL A 51 20.16 -5.04 14.94
N ASP A 52 19.80 -4.81 16.21
CA ASP A 52 18.80 -3.84 16.65
C ASP A 52 19.28 -2.38 16.40
N ALA A 53 19.46 -2.01 15.13
CA ALA A 53 20.04 -0.76 14.68
C ALA A 53 19.03 0.40 14.65
N LEU A 54 17.76 0.13 14.93
CA LEU A 54 16.67 1.11 14.94
C LEU A 54 16.15 1.26 16.36
N ASP A 55 16.53 2.37 16.99
CA ASP A 55 16.07 2.94 18.25
C ASP A 55 15.74 1.99 19.41
N GLY A 56 16.60 2.02 20.44
CA GLY A 56 16.58 1.17 21.63
C GLY A 56 15.35 1.21 22.56
N ASN A 57 14.18 1.62 22.07
CA ASN A 57 12.91 1.62 22.81
C ASN A 57 11.74 0.86 22.14
N LYS A 58 11.83 0.41 20.88
CA LYS A 58 10.82 -0.47 20.25
C LYS A 58 11.47 -1.77 19.79
N VAL A 59 11.42 -2.79 20.65
CA VAL A 59 11.76 -4.16 20.25
C VAL A 59 10.66 -4.65 19.32
N ILE A 60 10.88 -4.56 18.01
CA ILE A 60 10.00 -5.21 17.02
C ILE A 60 10.14 -6.73 17.20
N ASN A 61 9.02 -7.41 17.37
CA ASN A 61 9.01 -8.88 17.35
C ASN A 61 9.33 -9.35 15.92
N LYS A 62 10.57 -9.81 15.73
CA LYS A 62 11.12 -10.18 14.42
C LYS A 62 10.32 -11.29 13.75
N ASP A 63 9.95 -12.31 14.52
CA ASP A 63 9.20 -13.45 14.00
C ASP A 63 7.80 -13.01 13.57
N ALA A 64 7.12 -12.18 14.37
CA ALA A 64 5.82 -11.62 14.03
C ALA A 64 5.87 -10.71 12.79
N TYR A 65 6.93 -9.91 12.63
CA TYR A 65 7.10 -9.07 11.45
C TYR A 65 7.33 -9.90 10.18
N ILE A 66 8.14 -10.96 10.27
CA ILE A 66 8.36 -11.88 9.14
C ILE A 66 7.08 -12.63 8.79
N GLU A 67 6.32 -13.09 9.79
CA GLU A 67 5.01 -13.71 9.59
C GLU A 67 4.03 -12.73 8.90
N ALA A 68 3.98 -11.47 9.35
CA ALA A 68 3.15 -10.44 8.72
C ALA A 68 3.59 -10.16 7.27
N LEU A 69 4.90 -10.12 6.96
CA LEU A 69 5.38 -10.02 5.57
C LEU A 69 4.86 -11.18 4.71
N GLN A 70 4.84 -12.40 5.25
CA GLN A 70 4.35 -13.60 4.55
C GLN A 70 2.82 -13.60 4.37
N HIS A 71 2.08 -12.87 5.21
CA HIS A 71 0.63 -12.67 5.06
C HIS A 71 0.25 -11.75 3.90
N ASP A 72 1.23 -11.11 3.25
CA ASP A 72 1.05 -10.19 2.13
C ASP A 72 0.06 -9.04 2.45
N PRO A 73 0.45 -8.09 3.34
CA PRO A 73 -0.41 -6.98 3.74
C PRO A 73 -0.84 -6.10 2.57
N ILE A 74 -0.05 -6.04 1.49
CA ILE A 74 -0.40 -5.33 0.26
C ILE A 74 -1.59 -6.02 -0.43
N ALA A 75 -1.55 -7.34 -0.62
CA ALA A 75 -2.67 -8.11 -1.16
C ALA A 75 -3.94 -7.97 -0.30
N LEU A 76 -3.81 -8.06 1.03
CA LEU A 76 -4.91 -7.83 1.95
C LEU A 76 -5.46 -6.40 1.81
N GLY A 77 -4.59 -5.41 1.69
CA GLY A 77 -4.96 -4.02 1.38
C GLY A 77 -5.77 -3.90 0.09
N HIS A 78 -5.35 -4.55 -1.01
CA HIS A 78 -6.13 -4.59 -2.24
C HIS A 78 -7.52 -5.19 -2.03
N ASP A 79 -7.63 -6.26 -1.23
CA ASP A 79 -8.89 -6.93 -0.95
C ASP A 79 -9.84 -6.07 -0.12
N ILE A 80 -9.33 -5.31 0.85
CA ILE A 80 -10.10 -4.28 1.57
C ILE A 80 -10.64 -3.25 0.58
N VAL A 81 -9.76 -2.68 -0.26
CA VAL A 81 -10.17 -1.68 -1.26
C VAL A 81 -11.23 -2.23 -2.20
N ARG A 82 -11.06 -3.46 -2.70
CA ARG A 82 -12.04 -4.14 -3.56
C ARG A 82 -13.35 -4.34 -2.83
N ALA A 83 -13.32 -4.81 -1.59
CA ALA A 83 -14.50 -5.10 -0.78
C ALA A 83 -15.33 -3.86 -0.46
N VAL A 84 -14.68 -2.77 0.00
CA VAL A 84 -15.32 -1.48 0.29
C VAL A 84 -15.89 -0.86 -0.98
N ARG A 85 -15.20 -1.01 -2.12
CA ARG A 85 -15.64 -0.46 -3.41
C ARG A 85 -16.51 -1.41 -4.25
N ALA A 86 -16.91 -2.56 -3.71
CA ALA A 86 -17.62 -3.58 -4.47
C ALA A 86 -19.04 -3.13 -4.90
N SER A 87 -19.67 -2.24 -4.14
CA SER A 87 -21.01 -1.71 -4.41
C SER A 87 -21.11 -0.23 -4.06
N SER A 88 -22.08 0.46 -4.66
CA SER A 88 -22.41 1.84 -4.28
C SER A 88 -22.80 1.94 -2.81
N LEU A 89 -23.58 0.98 -2.31
CA LEU A 89 -24.00 0.92 -0.91
C LEU A 89 -22.82 0.90 0.07
N ARG A 90 -21.77 0.12 -0.20
CA ARG A 90 -20.56 0.09 0.65
C ARG A 90 -19.75 1.38 0.56
N ARG A 91 -19.65 1.97 -0.63
CA ARG A 91 -18.96 3.26 -0.83
C ARG A 91 -19.66 4.40 -0.10
N GLU A 92 -20.99 4.43 -0.19
CA GLU A 92 -21.83 5.39 0.53
C GLU A 92 -21.72 5.19 2.04
N ALA A 93 -21.85 3.96 2.53
CA ALA A 93 -21.69 3.64 3.94
C ALA A 93 -20.32 4.07 4.49
N PHE A 94 -19.24 3.80 3.75
CA PHE A 94 -17.89 4.24 4.15
C PHE A 94 -17.76 5.77 4.16
N THR A 95 -18.33 6.44 3.16
CA THR A 95 -18.38 7.91 3.09
C THR A 95 -19.17 8.51 4.26
N ASP A 96 -20.27 7.88 4.65
CA ASP A 96 -21.10 8.32 5.77
C ASP A 96 -20.40 8.11 7.11
N ILE A 97 -19.61 7.05 7.26
CA ILE A 97 -18.72 6.87 8.42
C ILE A 97 -17.70 8.00 8.51
N LEU A 98 -17.07 8.39 7.39
CA LEU A 98 -16.12 9.50 7.36
C LEU A 98 -16.76 10.82 7.77
N LYS A 99 -17.91 11.16 7.18
CA LYS A 99 -18.64 12.40 7.53
C LYS A 99 -19.08 12.40 8.99
N THR A 100 -19.76 11.33 9.42
CA THR A 100 -20.28 11.20 10.78
C THR A 100 -19.15 11.20 11.80
N GLY A 101 -18.04 10.51 11.52
CA GLY A 101 -16.88 10.43 12.39
C GLY A 101 -16.16 11.78 12.52
N ASN A 102 -16.05 12.55 11.44
CA ASN A 102 -15.53 13.91 11.48
C ASN A 102 -16.45 14.83 12.29
N ASP A 103 -17.75 14.81 12.03
CA ASP A 103 -18.73 15.65 12.72
C ASP A 103 -18.80 15.37 14.23
N LYS A 104 -18.58 14.10 14.63
CA LYS A 104 -18.64 13.65 16.01
C LYS A 104 -17.27 13.56 16.71
N GLY A 105 -16.17 13.84 16.00
CA GLY A 105 -14.82 13.73 16.55
C GLY A 105 -14.43 12.31 16.96
N TRP A 106 -14.81 11.29 16.18
CA TRP A 106 -14.47 9.89 16.45
C TRP A 106 -13.00 9.56 16.20
N PHE A 107 -12.35 10.29 15.30
CA PHE A 107 -10.97 10.04 14.93
C PHE A 107 -10.04 10.87 15.79
N VAL A 108 -8.95 10.26 16.26
CA VAL A 108 -8.00 10.91 17.18
C VAL A 108 -6.55 10.75 16.73
N ASP A 109 -5.70 11.70 17.08
CA ASP A 109 -4.25 11.59 16.93
C ASP A 109 -3.61 10.77 18.07
N GLU A 110 -2.28 10.60 18.06
CA GLU A 110 -1.54 9.91 19.13
C GLU A 110 -1.70 10.57 20.51
N GLY A 111 -2.01 11.87 20.55
CA GLY A 111 -2.29 12.64 21.76
C GLY A 111 -3.76 12.58 22.19
N ASN A 112 -4.58 11.75 21.54
CA ASN A 112 -6.02 11.61 21.76
C ASN A 112 -6.82 12.90 21.48
N ASN A 113 -6.30 13.79 20.62
CA ASN A 113 -7.01 14.98 20.16
C ASN A 113 -7.85 14.64 18.92
N PRO A 114 -9.07 15.18 18.78
CA PRO A 114 -9.89 14.95 17.59
C PRO A 114 -9.18 15.43 16.31
N VAL A 115 -9.13 14.56 15.30
CA VAL A 115 -8.60 14.86 13.98
C VAL A 115 -9.68 14.70 12.92
N THR A 116 -9.62 15.51 11.88
CA THR A 116 -10.51 15.39 10.71
C THR A 116 -9.83 14.55 9.64
N LEU A 117 -10.43 13.44 9.26
CA LEU A 117 -9.99 12.63 8.13
C LEU A 117 -10.54 13.19 6.81
N PRO A 118 -9.82 13.09 5.69
CA PRO A 118 -10.34 13.52 4.41
C PRO A 118 -11.52 12.65 3.97
N VAL A 119 -12.63 13.29 3.55
CA VAL A 119 -13.83 12.59 3.04
C VAL A 119 -13.63 12.23 1.57
N VAL A 120 -12.97 11.09 1.33
CA VAL A 120 -12.54 10.62 0.01
C VAL A 120 -12.64 9.10 -0.07
N GLU A 121 -12.70 8.57 -1.30
CA GLU A 121 -12.72 7.12 -1.50
C GLU A 121 -11.34 6.48 -1.40
N LEU A 122 -11.32 5.19 -1.09
CA LEU A 122 -10.10 4.37 -1.21
C LEU A 122 -9.64 4.30 -2.68
N LEU A 123 -8.32 4.38 -2.87
CA LEU A 123 -7.71 4.32 -4.19
C LEU A 123 -7.49 2.86 -4.59
N ARG A 124 -7.75 2.54 -5.86
CA ARG A 124 -7.33 1.26 -6.44
C ARG A 124 -5.95 1.45 -7.02
N ASP A 125 -5.13 0.44 -6.83
CA ASP A 125 -3.87 0.31 -7.54
C ASP A 125 -4.09 0.15 -9.07
N VAL A 126 -3.17 0.69 -9.85
CA VAL A 126 -3.17 0.70 -11.31
C VAL A 126 -1.82 0.21 -11.81
N ARG A 127 -1.75 -1.05 -12.25
CA ARG A 127 -0.53 -1.74 -12.70
C ARG A 127 0.42 -0.96 -13.63
N THR A 128 -0.09 -0.02 -14.42
CA THR A 128 0.69 0.77 -15.37
C THR A 128 1.24 2.08 -14.79
N HIS A 129 0.97 2.37 -13.52
CA HIS A 129 1.39 3.61 -12.86
C HIS A 129 2.33 3.27 -11.70
N TRP A 130 3.52 3.86 -11.72
CA TRP A 130 4.62 3.41 -10.86
C TRP A 130 4.39 3.68 -9.38
N ASP A 131 3.59 4.71 -9.05
CA ASP A 131 3.29 5.14 -7.68
C ASP A 131 1.93 4.60 -7.15
N SER A 132 1.19 3.79 -7.92
CA SER A 132 -0.20 3.52 -7.58
C SER A 132 -0.36 2.62 -6.35
N VAL A 133 0.60 1.71 -6.12
CA VAL A 133 0.66 0.92 -4.88
C VAL A 133 0.93 1.84 -3.69
N TYR A 134 1.90 2.76 -3.82
CA TYR A 134 2.18 3.78 -2.81
C TYR A 134 0.92 4.62 -2.49
N CYS A 135 0.26 5.16 -3.52
CA CYS A 135 -0.95 5.96 -3.34
C CYS A 135 -2.10 5.16 -2.71
N MET A 136 -2.22 3.87 -3.03
CA MET A 136 -3.19 2.97 -2.41
C MET A 136 -2.88 2.79 -0.92
N ILE A 137 -1.64 2.44 -0.56
CA ILE A 137 -1.21 2.21 0.81
C ILE A 137 -1.36 3.49 1.65
N ASN A 138 -0.86 4.62 1.16
CA ASN A 138 -0.98 5.91 1.82
C ASN A 138 -2.45 6.27 2.09
N ARG A 139 -3.33 6.08 1.09
CA ARG A 139 -4.78 6.32 1.26
C ARG A 139 -5.39 5.36 2.28
N LEU A 140 -5.02 4.09 2.22
CA LEU A 140 -5.52 3.05 3.13
C LEU A 140 -5.14 3.38 4.58
N ARG A 141 -3.87 3.72 4.83
CA ARG A 141 -3.34 4.12 6.15
C ARG A 141 -3.97 5.41 6.66
N THR A 142 -4.11 6.42 5.80
CA THR A 142 -4.79 7.68 6.14
C THR A 142 -6.21 7.45 6.65
N LEU A 143 -6.90 6.43 6.12
CA LEU A 143 -8.29 6.13 6.47
C LEU A 143 -8.43 4.93 7.43
N LYS A 144 -7.35 4.49 8.09
CA LYS A 144 -7.34 3.34 9.02
C LYS A 144 -8.45 3.40 10.05
N GLN A 145 -8.59 4.51 10.77
CA GLN A 145 -9.60 4.63 11.83
C GLN A 145 -11.03 4.51 11.27
N ALA A 146 -11.30 5.07 10.09
CA ALA A 146 -12.59 4.92 9.44
C ALA A 146 -12.87 3.46 9.00
N LEU A 147 -11.83 2.73 8.58
CA LEU A 147 -11.92 1.30 8.29
C LEU A 147 -12.24 0.48 9.55
N ASP A 148 -11.62 0.80 10.69
CA ASP A 148 -11.92 0.13 11.96
C ASP A 148 -13.41 0.24 12.30
N TYR A 149 -14.00 1.44 12.18
CA TYR A 149 -15.45 1.63 12.34
C TYR A 149 -16.28 0.91 11.26
N PHE A 150 -15.79 0.85 10.03
CA PHE A 150 -16.46 0.15 8.93
C PHE A 150 -16.56 -1.36 9.19
N PHE A 151 -15.50 -1.99 9.68
CA PHE A 151 -15.49 -3.42 10.02
C PHE A 151 -16.35 -3.74 11.25
N LEU A 152 -16.45 -2.82 12.21
CA LEU A 152 -17.32 -2.95 13.38
C LEU A 152 -18.81 -2.82 13.03
N ALA A 153 -19.16 -2.20 11.90
CA ALA A 153 -20.54 -2.01 11.50
C ALA A 153 -21.19 -3.37 11.15
N ALA A 154 -22.34 -3.64 11.77
CA ALA A 154 -23.06 -4.92 11.61
C ALA A 154 -23.30 -5.38 10.16
N PRO A 155 -23.56 -4.50 9.16
CA PRO A 155 -23.75 -4.89 7.77
C PRO A 155 -22.49 -5.36 7.04
N HIS A 156 -21.30 -5.24 7.64
CA HIS A 156 -20.01 -5.48 6.99
C HIS A 156 -19.17 -6.54 7.70
N ARG A 157 -19.78 -7.32 8.60
CA ARG A 157 -19.09 -8.44 9.27
C ARG A 157 -18.65 -9.56 8.33
N ASP A 158 -19.23 -9.62 7.12
CA ASP A 158 -18.86 -10.58 6.08
C ASP A 158 -17.46 -10.33 5.48
N ILE A 159 -16.88 -9.16 5.73
CA ILE A 159 -15.52 -8.80 5.29
C ILE A 159 -14.56 -8.53 6.45
N ALA A 160 -14.96 -8.80 7.69
CA ALA A 160 -14.12 -8.57 8.88
C ALA A 160 -12.91 -9.52 8.91
N ASP A 161 -12.97 -10.64 8.18
CA ASP A 161 -11.86 -11.56 7.94
C ASP A 161 -10.68 -10.90 7.22
N LYS A 162 -10.89 -9.76 6.56
CA LYS A 162 -9.87 -9.01 5.80
C LYS A 162 -9.22 -7.90 6.63
N GLN A 163 -9.58 -7.76 7.91
CA GLN A 163 -9.02 -6.72 8.76
C GLN A 163 -7.53 -7.00 9.00
N LEU A 164 -6.70 -6.01 8.70
CA LEU A 164 -5.26 -6.04 8.97
C LEU A 164 -5.01 -5.93 10.47
N ASP A 165 -4.10 -6.75 11.00
CA ASP A 165 -3.63 -6.61 12.37
C ASP A 165 -2.59 -5.48 12.53
N ASP A 166 -2.17 -5.20 13.77
CA ASP A 166 -1.22 -4.12 14.04
C ASP A 166 0.15 -4.32 13.37
N MET A 167 0.58 -5.57 13.16
CA MET A 167 1.85 -5.87 12.52
C MET A 167 1.74 -5.73 10.99
N ASP A 168 0.61 -6.15 10.41
CA ASP A 168 0.31 -5.90 9.00
C ASP A 168 0.31 -4.40 8.69
N TRP A 169 -0.28 -3.57 9.56
CA TRP A 169 -0.24 -2.11 9.44
C TRP A 169 1.18 -1.54 9.54
N GLN A 170 2.03 -2.14 10.38
CA GLN A 170 3.43 -1.75 10.50
C GLN A 170 4.21 -2.10 9.22
N VAL A 171 3.99 -3.29 8.66
CA VAL A 171 4.58 -3.68 7.37
C VAL A 171 4.15 -2.73 6.26
N LEU A 172 2.87 -2.37 6.19
CA LEU A 172 2.38 -1.39 5.21
C LEU A 172 3.01 0.00 5.40
N GLN A 173 3.28 0.41 6.64
CA GLN A 173 4.01 1.64 6.92
C GLN A 173 5.43 1.60 6.36
N ASP A 174 6.13 0.50 6.58
CA ASP A 174 7.51 0.34 6.13
C ASP A 174 7.57 0.25 4.60
N MET A 175 6.60 -0.43 3.97
CA MET A 175 6.46 -0.47 2.50
C MET A 175 6.14 0.88 1.90
N GLU A 176 5.32 1.71 2.56
CA GLU A 176 5.06 3.08 2.11
C GLU A 176 6.36 3.90 2.04
N VAL A 177 7.24 3.77 3.04
CA VAL A 177 8.54 4.45 3.06
C VAL A 177 9.46 3.93 1.95
N VAL A 178 9.47 2.62 1.69
CA VAL A 178 10.27 2.03 0.59
C VAL A 178 9.80 2.51 -0.79
N LEU A 179 8.49 2.69 -0.95
CA LEU A 179 7.87 3.09 -2.22
C LEU A 179 7.78 4.62 -2.40
N GLU A 180 8.18 5.41 -1.41
CA GLU A 180 8.26 6.87 -1.51
C GLU A 180 9.47 7.26 -2.39
N VAL A 181 9.22 7.47 -3.68
CA VAL A 181 10.23 7.79 -4.71
C VAL A 181 9.96 9.14 -5.36
#